data_AF-A0A835AP51-F1
#
_entry.id   AF-A0A835AP51-F1
#
_cell.length_a   1.000
_cell.length_b   1.000
_cell.length_c   1.000
_cell.angle_alpha   90.00
_cell.angle_beta   90.00
_cell.angle_gamma   90.00
#
_symmetry.space_group_name_H-M   'P 1'
#
loop_
_entity.id
_entity.type
_entity.pdbx_description
1 polymer ?
#
loop_
_entity_poly.entity_id
_entity_poly.type
_entity_poly.pdbx_seq_one_letter_code
_entity_poly.pdbx_strand_id
1 'polypeptide(L)'
;MMLGCPCHLPESYRADNITFDALEEIDIDNFTGSSEHKKFVIILLSRCNAATLKSLEITMSGEFIPSKIKGVCKEINSVCQPNCKVKFNVVGEMGLEPFVF
;
A
#
# COMPACT_ATOMS: atom_id res chain seq x y z
N MET A 1 -31.97 -3.53 -6.06
CA MET A 1 -31.25 -4.77 -6.41
C MET A 1 -30.27 -4.43 -7.51
N MET A 2 -29.00 -4.23 -7.17
CA MET A 2 -27.96 -4.07 -8.21
C MET A 2 -27.66 -5.45 -8.76
N LEU A 3 -27.90 -5.64 -10.06
CA LEU A 3 -27.51 -6.82 -10.83
C LEU A 3 -26.05 -7.13 -10.51
N GLY A 4 -25.80 -8.37 -10.05
CA GLY A 4 -24.54 -8.80 -9.45
C GLY A 4 -23.35 -8.35 -10.27
N CYS A 5 -22.51 -7.49 -9.68
CA CYS A 5 -21.30 -7.05 -10.34
C CYS A 5 -20.50 -8.28 -10.75
N PRO A 6 -20.08 -8.40 -12.03
CA PRO A 6 -19.23 -9.48 -12.50
C PRO A 6 -17.93 -9.60 -11.67
N CYS A 7 -17.51 -8.51 -11.04
CA CYS A 7 -16.39 -8.46 -10.11
C CYS A 7 -16.56 -9.32 -8.84
N HIS A 8 -17.78 -9.76 -8.52
CA HIS A 8 -18.05 -10.67 -7.41
C HIS A 8 -18.08 -12.15 -7.81
N LEU A 9 -17.92 -12.45 -9.11
CA LEU A 9 -17.90 -13.82 -9.58
C LEU A 9 -16.56 -14.49 -9.23
N PRO A 10 -16.57 -15.76 -8.79
CA PRO A 10 -15.34 -16.50 -8.46
C PRO A 10 -14.30 -16.54 -9.58
N GLU A 11 -14.72 -16.58 -10.84
CA GLU A 11 -13.80 -16.54 -11.98
C GLU A 11 -13.02 -15.22 -12.05
N SER A 12 -13.61 -14.11 -11.60
CA SER A 12 -12.99 -12.78 -11.58
C SER A 12 -11.98 -12.61 -10.43
N TYR A 13 -11.91 -13.55 -9.50
CA TYR A 13 -10.89 -13.58 -8.44
C TYR A 13 -9.60 -14.28 -8.88
N ARG A 14 -9.58 -14.85 -10.09
CA ARG A 14 -8.33 -15.36 -10.64
C ARG A 14 -7.44 -14.16 -10.92
N ALA A 15 -6.35 -14.10 -10.18
CA ALA A 15 -5.23 -13.29 -10.61
C ALA A 15 -4.80 -13.87 -11.96
N ASP A 16 -5.05 -13.13 -13.04
CA ASP A 16 -4.24 -13.29 -14.23
C ASP A 16 -2.78 -13.27 -13.78
N ASN A 17 -1.94 -14.12 -14.38
CA ASN A 17 -0.56 -14.32 -13.97
C ASN A 17 0.32 -13.11 -14.38
N ILE A 18 -0.17 -11.91 -14.09
CA ILE A 18 0.38 -10.61 -14.37
C ILE A 18 1.53 -10.43 -13.39
N THR A 19 2.74 -10.47 -13.92
CA THR A 19 3.94 -10.12 -13.20
C THR A 19 4.16 -8.61 -13.29
N PHE A 20 4.54 -7.98 -12.19
CA PHE A 20 4.81 -6.55 -12.12
C PHE A 20 6.31 -6.26 -12.30
N ASP A 21 6.95 -6.99 -13.20
CA ASP A 21 8.41 -7.00 -13.35
C ASP A 21 9.00 -5.67 -13.85
N ALA A 22 8.17 -4.79 -14.39
CA ALA A 22 8.54 -3.44 -14.83
C ALA A 22 7.97 -2.34 -13.92
N LEU A 23 7.32 -2.70 -12.81
CA LEU A 23 6.74 -1.72 -11.90
C LEU A 23 7.87 -1.04 -11.12
N GLU A 24 7.91 0.29 -11.22
CA GLU A 24 8.94 1.12 -10.58
C GLU A 24 8.40 1.91 -9.37
N GLU A 25 7.12 2.26 -9.38
CA GLU A 25 6.54 3.19 -8.40
C GLU A 25 5.17 2.69 -7.95
N ILE A 26 4.89 2.80 -6.65
CA ILE A 26 3.59 2.49 -6.04
C ILE A 26 3.18 3.64 -5.15
N ASP A 27 2.01 4.22 -5.44
CA ASP A 27 1.38 5.24 -4.62
C ASP A 27 0.08 4.70 -4.02
N ILE A 28 -0.08 4.85 -2.70
CA ILE A 28 -1.26 4.38 -1.96
C ILE A 28 -1.82 5.53 -1.15
N ASP A 29 -2.98 6.02 -1.56
CA ASP A 29 -3.70 7.07 -0.86
C ASP A 29 -4.74 6.54 0.13
N ASN A 30 -5.10 7.39 1.10
CA ASN A 30 -6.12 7.10 2.12
C ASN A 30 -5.82 5.85 2.97
N PHE A 31 -4.53 5.58 3.22
CA PHE A 31 -4.11 4.46 4.04
C PHE A 31 -4.48 4.69 5.51
N THR A 32 -5.34 3.83 6.05
CA THR A 32 -5.82 3.92 7.44
C THR A 32 -5.01 3.09 8.45
N GLY A 33 -4.06 2.27 7.99
CA GLY A 33 -3.36 1.32 8.86
C GLY A 33 -4.21 0.14 9.34
N SER A 34 -5.40 -0.07 8.75
CA SER A 34 -6.24 -1.23 9.03
C SER A 34 -5.51 -2.55 8.71
N SER A 35 -5.99 -3.65 9.30
CA SER A 35 -5.41 -4.97 9.07
C SER A 35 -5.49 -5.40 7.60
N GLU A 36 -6.55 -4.98 6.93
CA GLU A 36 -6.87 -5.20 5.53
C GLU A 36 -5.92 -4.42 4.63
N HIS A 37 -5.73 -3.13 4.90
CA HIS A 37 -4.81 -2.29 4.12
C HIS A 37 -3.37 -2.77 4.29
N LYS A 38 -2.96 -3.13 5.52
CA LYS A 38 -1.64 -3.75 5.75
C LYS A 38 -1.47 -5.02 4.92
N LYS A 39 -2.44 -5.96 4.97
CA LYS A 39 -2.39 -7.21 4.20
C LYS A 39 -2.28 -6.93 2.70
N PHE A 40 -3.04 -5.95 2.20
CA PHE A 40 -2.98 -5.54 0.80
C PHE A 40 -1.58 -5.07 0.41
N VAL A 41 -0.95 -4.18 1.18
CA VAL A 41 0.42 -3.70 0.91
C VAL A 41 1.43 -4.86 0.93
N ILE A 42 1.33 -5.77 1.91
CA ILE A 42 2.25 -6.92 2.00
C ILE A 42 2.09 -7.85 0.79
N ILE A 43 0.86 -8.12 0.34
CA ILE A 43 0.60 -8.94 -0.85
C ILE A 43 1.09 -8.24 -2.11
N LEU A 44 0.88 -6.92 -2.21
CA LEU A 44 1.37 -6.14 -3.33
C LEU A 44 2.90 -6.20 -3.40
N LEU A 45 3.59 -5.97 -2.28
CA LEU A 45 5.04 -6.08 -2.21
C LEU A 45 5.52 -7.51 -2.49
N SER A 46 4.88 -8.56 -1.97
CA SER A 46 5.34 -9.93 -2.29
C SER A 46 5.25 -10.29 -3.79
N ARG A 47 4.43 -9.56 -4.55
CA ARG A 47 4.26 -9.74 -6.01
C ARG A 47 4.99 -8.72 -6.87
N CYS A 48 5.29 -7.54 -6.33
CA CYS A 48 5.81 -6.39 -7.09
C CYS A 48 7.17 -5.89 -6.58
N ASN A 49 7.67 -6.40 -5.47
CA ASN A 49 8.98 -6.05 -4.88
C ASN A 49 10.13 -6.73 -5.65
N ALA A 50 10.04 -6.68 -6.99
CA ALA A 50 11.11 -7.02 -7.91
C ALA A 50 12.23 -5.98 -7.80
N ALA A 51 13.41 -6.30 -8.34
CA ALA A 51 14.57 -5.39 -8.35
C ALA A 51 14.28 -4.02 -9.02
N THR A 52 13.19 -3.91 -9.77
CA THR A 52 12.76 -2.70 -10.48
C THR A 52 12.00 -1.69 -9.62
N LEU A 53 11.44 -2.09 -8.47
CA LEU A 53 10.67 -1.18 -7.62
C LEU A 53 11.61 -0.15 -6.96
N LYS A 54 11.42 1.12 -7.31
CA LYS A 54 12.23 2.26 -6.86
C LYS A 54 11.58 3.03 -5.74
N SER A 55 10.25 3.14 -5.70
CA SER A 55 9.55 3.87 -4.65
C SER A 55 8.21 3.26 -4.23
N LEU A 56 7.93 3.38 -2.94
CA LEU A 56 6.65 3.13 -2.32
C LEU A 56 6.26 4.37 -1.52
N GLU A 57 5.18 5.02 -1.90
CA GLU A 57 4.63 6.18 -1.19
C GLU A 57 3.25 5.84 -0.61
N ILE A 58 3.11 6.03 0.69
CA ILE A 58 1.86 5.72 1.41
C ILE A 58 1.36 7.00 2.09
N THR A 59 0.21 7.48 1.65
CA THR A 59 -0.44 8.67 2.17
C THR A 59 -1.59 8.28 3.10
N MET A 60 -1.54 8.76 4.34
CA MET A 60 -2.51 8.53 5.39
C MET A 60 -3.43 9.74 5.56
N SER A 61 -4.69 9.52 5.92
CA SER A 61 -5.57 10.62 6.33
C SER A 61 -5.22 11.08 7.74
N GLY A 62 -5.05 12.39 7.95
CA GLY A 62 -4.65 12.99 9.24
C GLY A 62 -5.61 12.73 10.40
N GLU A 63 -6.86 12.37 10.12
CA GLU A 63 -7.86 12.06 11.15
C GLU A 63 -7.59 10.74 11.89
N PHE A 64 -6.69 9.88 11.38
CA PHE A 64 -6.48 8.52 11.87
C PHE A 64 -5.01 8.13 12.05
N ILE A 65 -4.24 8.89 12.85
CA ILE A 65 -2.90 8.44 13.28
C ILE A 65 -2.95 7.88 14.71
N PRO A 66 -3.47 6.66 14.94
CA PRO A 66 -3.29 6.00 16.22
C PRO A 66 -1.82 5.58 16.38
N SER A 67 -1.38 5.43 17.63
CA SER A 67 -0.07 4.83 18.00
C SER A 67 0.22 3.49 17.32
N LYS A 68 -0.82 2.78 16.85
CA LYS A 68 -0.73 1.53 16.09
C LYS A 68 -0.13 1.69 14.69
N ILE A 69 -0.27 2.84 14.03
CA ILE A 69 0.17 2.99 12.64
C ILE A 69 1.68 2.96 12.50
N LYS A 70 2.40 3.45 13.51
CA LYS A 70 3.86 3.35 13.61
C LYS A 70 4.35 1.90 13.52
N GLY A 71 3.66 0.96 14.17
CA GLY A 71 4.00 -0.46 14.08
C GLY A 71 3.79 -1.02 12.68
N VAL A 72 2.67 -0.64 12.05
CA VAL A 72 2.34 -1.04 10.68
C VAL A 72 3.36 -0.49 9.67
N CYS A 73 3.73 0.79 9.76
CA CYS A 73 4.71 1.39 8.87
C CYS A 73 6.09 0.73 9.02
N LYS A 74 6.51 0.41 10.25
CA LYS A 74 7.76 -0.34 10.49
C LYS A 74 7.73 -1.73 9.85
N GLU A 75 6.61 -2.42 9.94
CA GLU A 75 6.47 -3.75 9.35
C GLU A 75 6.48 -3.69 7.81
N ILE A 76 5.77 -2.74 7.20
CA ILE A 76 5.82 -2.49 5.76
C ILE A 76 7.25 -2.17 5.32
N ASN A 77 7.94 -1.29 6.06
CA ASN A 77 9.32 -0.94 5.73
C ASN A 77 10.27 -2.14 5.84
N SER A 78 10.01 -3.06 6.78
CA SER A 78 10.84 -4.27 6.96
C SER A 78 10.74 -5.29 5.83
N VAL A 79 9.66 -5.27 5.04
CA VAL A 79 9.45 -6.18 3.90
C VAL A 79 9.84 -5.57 2.56
N CYS A 80 10.11 -4.26 2.50
CA CYS A 80 10.56 -3.58 1.29
C CYS A 80 12.02 -3.93 0.96
N GLN A 81 12.36 -4.04 -0.33
CA GLN A 81 13.75 -4.22 -0.73
C GLN A 81 14.60 -2.99 -0.37
N PRO A 82 15.90 -3.16 -0.06
CA PRO A 82 16.78 -2.04 0.31
C PRO A 82 16.92 -0.93 -0.76
N ASN A 83 16.69 -1.26 -2.04
CA ASN A 83 16.74 -0.29 -3.14
C ASN A 83 15.42 0.50 -3.32
N CYS A 84 14.35 0.09 -2.64
CA CYS A 84 13.07 0.79 -2.68
C CYS A 84 13.06 1.93 -1.66
N LYS A 85 12.80 3.16 -2.14
CA LYS A 85 12.59 4.32 -1.28
C LYS A 85 11.18 4.32 -0.73
N VAL A 86 11.05 4.07 0.57
CA VAL A 86 9.75 4.06 1.25
C VAL A 86 9.50 5.43 1.88
N LYS A 87 8.36 6.03 1.55
CA LYS A 87 7.87 7.26 2.17
C LYS A 87 6.48 7.05 2.73
N PHE A 88 6.25 7.64 3.89
CA PHE A 88 4.94 7.71 4.52
C PHE A 88 4.59 9.18 4.67
N ASN A 89 3.38 9.56 4.27
CA ASN A 89 2.89 10.92 4.38
C ASN A 89 1.56 10.94 5.12
N VAL A 90 1.21 12.12 5.62
CA VAL A 90 -0.08 12.41 6.26
C VAL A 90 -0.69 13.60 5.53
N VAL A 91 -1.98 13.54 5.26
CA VAL A 91 -2.77 14.69 4.85
C VAL A 91 -3.10 15.52 6.11
N GLY A 92 -2.38 16.61 6.32
CA GLY A 92 -2.65 17.62 7.34
C GLY A 92 -3.50 18.78 6.80
N GLU A 93 -3.81 19.76 7.67
CA GLU A 93 -4.61 20.94 7.31
C GLU A 93 -3.96 21.80 6.21
N MET A 94 -2.62 21.76 6.11
CA MET A 94 -1.85 22.54 5.14
C MET A 94 -1.36 21.72 3.93
N GLY A 95 -1.77 20.44 3.80
CA GLY A 95 -1.38 19.56 2.70
C GLY A 95 -0.64 18.30 3.16
N LEU A 96 0.18 17.72 2.27
CA LEU A 96 0.95 16.50 2.55
C LEU A 96 2.18 16.79 3.41
N GLU A 97 2.28 16.10 4.54
CA GLU A 97 3.39 16.22 5.47
C GLU A 97 4.10 14.86 5.63
N PRO A 98 5.45 14.82 5.66
CA PRO A 98 6.18 13.58 5.88
C PRO A 98 5.90 12.97 7.26
N PHE A 99 5.56 11.68 7.30
CA PHE A 99 5.39 10.92 8.54
C PHE A 99 6.69 10.23 8.94
N VAL A 100 7.29 10.72 10.02
CA VAL A 100 8.55 10.19 10.57
C VAL A 100 8.28 9.47 11.88
N PHE A 101 8.81 8.25 12.05
CA PHE A 101 8.56 7.38 13.20
C PHE A 101 9.82 6.79 13.82
#